data_AF-A0A177B5F1-F1
#
_entry.id   AF-A0A177B5F1-F1
#
_cell.length_a   1.000
_cell.length_b   1.000
_cell.length_c   1.000
_cell.angle_alpha   90.00
_cell.angle_beta   90.00
_cell.angle_gamma   90.00
#
_symmetry.space_group_name_H-M   'P 1'
#
loop_
_entity.id
_entity.type
_entity.pdbx_description
1 polymer ?
#
loop_
_entity_poly.entity_id
_entity_poly.type
_entity_poly.pdbx_seq_one_letter_code
_entity_poly.pdbx_strand_id
1 'polypeptide(L)'
;MLNKLQKTSEKMGQENFTASTGWLDKFKKRHNIKYKSLKGEANFVNINLIDKFKEDFKTLSKNYDKKNIFNCDKAGEKLTPLVIYKSKKPQCFISNEHIIKNLNIDNTSQNKAWMTTTIFLNWLQNENKQ
;
A
#
# COMPACT_ATOMS: atom_id res chain seq x y z
N MET A 1 -7.35 19.99 -10.09
CA MET A 1 -8.03 19.68 -8.81
C MET A 1 -9.52 19.98 -8.88
N LEU A 2 -9.92 21.18 -9.32
CA LEU A 2 -11.34 21.54 -9.55
C LEU A 2 -12.07 20.61 -10.52
N ASN A 3 -11.48 20.30 -11.69
CA ASN A 3 -12.06 19.34 -12.63
C ASN A 3 -12.25 17.93 -12.03
N LYS A 4 -11.41 17.54 -11.06
CA LYS A 4 -11.55 16.25 -10.36
C LYS A 4 -12.70 16.30 -9.36
N LEU A 5 -12.93 17.44 -8.71
CA LEU A 5 -14.06 17.65 -7.81
C LEU A 5 -15.39 17.61 -8.58
N GLN A 6 -15.46 18.28 -9.74
CA GLN A 6 -16.65 18.27 -10.59
C GLN A 6 -17.00 16.87 -11.11
N LYS A 7 -16.02 16.12 -11.62
CA LYS A 7 -16.22 14.71 -11.98
C LYS A 7 -16.64 13.82 -10.81
N THR A 8 -16.20 14.15 -9.59
CA THR A 8 -16.58 13.39 -8.39
C THR A 8 -17.99 13.75 -7.94
N SER A 9 -18.40 15.02 -8.05
CA SER A 9 -19.76 15.45 -7.71
C SER A 9 -20.80 14.86 -8.67
N GLU A 10 -20.49 14.82 -9.97
CA GLU A 10 -21.31 14.13 -10.98
C GLU A 10 -21.54 12.66 -10.63
N LYS A 11 -20.46 11.94 -10.26
CA LYS A 11 -20.56 10.54 -9.81
C LYS A 11 -21.39 10.35 -8.54
N MET A 12 -21.51 11.38 -7.70
CA MET A 12 -22.28 11.36 -6.46
C MET A 12 -23.71 11.90 -6.67
N GLY A 13 -24.15 12.11 -7.92
CA GLY A 13 -25.49 12.62 -8.26
C GLY A 13 -25.69 14.11 -7.94
N GLN A 14 -24.61 14.87 -7.79
CA GLN A 14 -24.64 16.31 -7.51
C GLN A 14 -24.25 17.08 -8.77
N GLU A 15 -25.18 17.16 -9.73
CA GLU A 15 -24.96 17.72 -11.07
C GLU A 15 -24.72 19.24 -11.07
N ASN A 16 -25.26 19.96 -10.07
CA ASN A 16 -25.15 21.42 -9.97
C ASN A 16 -23.98 21.90 -9.10
N PHE A 17 -23.09 21.00 -8.68
CA PHE A 17 -21.97 21.38 -7.83
C PHE A 17 -20.94 22.18 -8.62
N THR A 18 -20.80 23.46 -8.26
CA THR A 18 -19.79 24.37 -8.82
C THR A 18 -18.87 24.86 -7.72
N ALA A 19 -17.57 24.66 -7.89
CA ALA A 19 -16.54 25.09 -6.94
C ALA A 19 -15.59 26.09 -7.60
N SER A 20 -15.41 27.24 -6.96
CA SER A 20 -14.38 28.21 -7.36
C SER A 20 -13.02 27.86 -6.74
N THR A 21 -11.94 28.44 -7.28
CA THR A 21 -10.60 28.38 -6.68
C THR A 21 -10.62 28.87 -5.23
N GLY A 22 -11.30 29.99 -4.96
CA GLY A 22 -11.45 30.55 -3.62
C GLY A 22 -12.26 29.66 -2.67
N TRP A 23 -13.29 28.96 -3.15
CA TRP A 23 -14.02 27.97 -2.36
C TRP A 23 -13.08 26.83 -1.94
N LEU A 24 -12.28 26.31 -2.87
CA LEU A 24 -11.33 25.23 -2.61
C LEU A 24 -10.26 25.63 -1.57
N ASP A 25 -9.75 26.86 -1.64
CA ASP A 25 -8.77 27.35 -0.67
C ASP A 25 -9.36 27.50 0.73
N LYS A 26 -10.57 28.04 0.84
CA LYS A 26 -11.29 28.14 2.13
C LYS A 26 -11.63 26.76 2.69
N PHE A 27 -12.06 25.83 1.84
CA PHE A 27 -12.36 24.45 2.22
C PHE A 27 -11.12 23.75 2.79
N LYS A 28 -9.98 23.84 2.10
CA LYS A 28 -8.70 23.29 2.58
C LYS A 28 -8.30 23.87 3.93
N LYS A 29 -8.43 25.19 4.12
CA LYS A 29 -8.13 25.85 5.40
C LYS A 29 -9.06 25.38 6.51
N ARG A 30 -10.38 25.33 6.27
CA ARG A 30 -11.40 24.91 7.25
C ARG A 30 -11.21 23.47 7.72
N HIS A 31 -10.83 22.57 6.82
CA HIS A 31 -10.62 21.16 7.12
C HIS A 31 -9.14 20.79 7.34
N ASN A 32 -8.25 21.77 7.48
CA ASN A 32 -6.81 21.58 7.70
C ASN A 32 -6.14 20.63 6.68
N ILE A 33 -6.59 20.68 5.42
CA ILE A 33 -6.07 19.85 4.33
C ILE A 33 -4.79 20.50 3.80
N LYS A 34 -3.63 19.96 4.19
CA LYS A 34 -2.33 20.43 3.75
C LYS A 34 -1.87 19.64 2.52
N TYR A 35 -1.48 20.33 1.46
CA TYR A 35 -0.82 19.70 0.33
C TYR A 35 0.67 19.56 0.63
N LYS A 36 1.18 18.33 0.70
CA LYS A 36 2.62 18.05 0.71
C LYS A 36 2.97 17.46 -0.65
N SER A 37 3.78 18.19 -1.43
CA SER A 37 4.38 17.60 -2.62
C SER A 37 5.39 16.56 -2.17
N LEU A 38 5.09 15.28 -2.41
CA LEU A 38 6.09 14.23 -2.31
C LEU A 38 7.03 14.43 -3.50
N LYS A 39 8.14 15.14 -3.28
CA LYS A 39 9.26 15.11 -4.22
C LYS A 39 9.76 13.67 -4.23
N GLY A 40 9.43 12.93 -5.28
CA GLY A 40 10.14 11.70 -5.59
C GLY A 40 11.62 12.04 -5.74
N GLU A 41 12.48 11.23 -5.16
CA GLU A 41 13.95 11.34 -5.14
C GLU A 41 14.56 11.13 -6.55
N ALA A 42 14.01 11.76 -7.58
CA ALA A 42 14.52 11.68 -8.94
C ALA A 42 15.70 12.64 -9.19
N ASN A 43 15.96 13.59 -8.28
CA ASN A 43 17.00 14.59 -8.45
C ASN A 43 18.25 14.23 -7.63
N PHE A 44 19.30 13.84 -8.37
CA PHE A 44 20.68 13.58 -7.95
C PHE A 44 20.99 12.19 -7.38
N VAL A 45 20.72 11.14 -8.15
CA VAL A 45 21.39 9.85 -7.90
C VAL A 45 22.81 9.90 -8.49
N ASN A 46 23.82 9.85 -7.62
CA ASN A 46 25.23 9.82 -8.04
C ASN A 46 25.50 8.50 -8.79
N ILE A 47 25.93 8.57 -10.05
CA ILE A 47 26.16 7.41 -10.92
C ILE A 47 27.14 6.42 -10.27
N ASN A 48 28.19 6.93 -9.62
CA ASN A 48 29.17 6.08 -8.93
C ASN A 48 28.55 5.32 -7.76
N LEU A 49 27.55 5.90 -7.09
CA LEU A 49 26.81 5.23 -6.01
C LEU A 49 25.89 4.13 -6.57
N ILE A 50 25.30 4.34 -7.76
CA ILE A 50 24.52 3.31 -8.46
C ILE A 50 25.41 2.14 -8.85
N ASP A 51 26.58 2.42 -9.43
CA ASP A 51 27.46 1.36 -9.91
C ASP A 51 28.07 0.56 -8.76
N LYS A 52 28.47 1.24 -7.69
CA LYS A 52 28.85 0.57 -6.43
C LYS A 52 27.71 -0.28 -5.88
N PHE A 53 26.49 0.28 -5.81
CA PHE A 53 25.32 -0.47 -5.33
C PHE A 53 25.04 -1.70 -6.19
N LYS A 54 25.17 -1.61 -7.52
CA LYS A 54 25.00 -2.77 -8.41
C LYS A 54 26.04 -3.85 -8.14
N GLU A 55 27.29 -3.48 -7.87
CA GLU A 55 28.37 -4.42 -7.56
C GLU A 55 28.14 -5.08 -6.18
N ASP A 56 27.80 -4.28 -5.17
CA ASP A 56 27.46 -4.74 -3.83
C ASP A 56 26.24 -5.67 -3.87
N PHE A 57 25.20 -5.30 -4.62
CA PHE A 57 23.98 -6.10 -4.78
C PHE A 57 24.25 -7.42 -5.50
N LYS A 58 25.07 -7.43 -6.56
CA LYS A 58 25.48 -8.68 -7.24
C LYS A 58 26.22 -9.61 -6.28
N THR A 59 27.12 -9.06 -5.47
CA THR A 59 27.88 -9.81 -4.48
C THR A 59 26.97 -10.38 -3.40
N LEU A 60 26.08 -9.55 -2.86
CA LEU A 60 25.10 -9.94 -1.85
C LEU A 60 24.14 -11.01 -2.39
N SER A 61 23.66 -10.86 -3.63
CA SER A 61 22.72 -11.77 -4.28
C SER A 61 23.30 -13.18 -4.45
N LYS A 62 24.61 -13.34 -4.63
CA LYS A 62 25.25 -14.67 -4.72
C LYS A 62 25.13 -15.49 -3.44
N ASN A 63 24.94 -14.83 -2.29
CA ASN A 63 24.82 -15.50 -0.99
C ASN A 63 23.41 -16.05 -0.72
N TYR A 64 22.45 -15.78 -1.62
CA TYR A 64 21.08 -16.24 -1.49
C TYR A 64 20.69 -17.06 -2.71
N ASP A 65 19.91 -18.14 -2.49
CA ASP A 65 19.25 -18.82 -3.59
C ASP A 65 18.36 -17.85 -4.36
N LYS A 66 18.30 -17.99 -5.69
CA LYS A 66 17.46 -17.13 -6.56
C LYS A 66 15.99 -17.04 -6.10
N LYS A 67 15.45 -18.11 -5.51
CA LYS A 67 14.07 -18.17 -4.95
C LYS A 67 13.84 -17.24 -3.75
N ASN A 68 14.92 -16.72 -3.15
CA ASN A 68 14.89 -15.84 -1.98
C ASN A 68 15.23 -14.38 -2.35
N ILE A 69 15.43 -14.07 -3.63
CA ILE A 69 15.71 -12.71 -4.13
C ILE A 69 14.42 -12.17 -4.75
N PHE A 70 13.78 -11.21 -4.09
CA PHE A 70 12.49 -10.67 -4.51
C PHE A 70 12.66 -9.24 -5.03
N ASN A 71 12.03 -8.94 -6.18
CA ASN A 71 11.97 -7.57 -6.71
C ASN A 71 10.75 -6.84 -6.12
N CYS A 72 10.98 -5.70 -5.46
CA CYS A 72 9.91 -4.87 -4.85
C CYS A 72 9.59 -3.61 -5.69
N ASP A 73 9.77 -3.69 -7.01
CA ASP A 73 9.57 -2.59 -7.98
C ASP A 73 8.15 -2.54 -8.58
N LYS A 74 7.18 -3.31 -8.08
CA LYS A 74 5.78 -3.11 -8.49
C LYS A 74 5.22 -1.86 -7.83
N ALA A 75 5.62 -0.68 -8.31
CA ALA A 75 4.98 0.59 -8.04
C ALA A 75 3.62 0.64 -8.75
N GLY A 76 2.62 -0.08 -8.24
CA GLY A 76 1.27 -0.05 -8.82
C GLY A 76 0.23 -0.93 -8.13
N GLU A 77 0.63 -2.07 -7.57
CA GLU A 77 -0.30 -3.02 -6.96
C GLU A 77 -0.21 -2.93 -5.43
N LYS A 78 -1.33 -2.54 -4.80
CA LYS A 78 -1.45 -2.61 -3.34
C LYS A 78 -1.56 -4.09 -2.97
N LEU A 79 -0.57 -4.62 -2.26
CA LEU A 79 -0.61 -5.96 -1.71
C LEU A 79 -1.79 -6.12 -0.75
N THR A 80 -2.43 -7.29 -0.81
CA THR A 80 -3.55 -7.65 0.08
C THR A 80 -3.02 -7.72 1.51
N PRO A 81 -3.48 -6.88 2.46
CA PRO A 81 -2.94 -6.89 3.81
C PRO A 81 -3.21 -8.22 4.51
N LEU A 82 -2.20 -8.75 5.23
CA LEU A 82 -2.32 -9.94 6.07
C LEU A 82 -2.54 -9.55 7.53
N VAL A 83 -3.59 -10.12 8.15
CA VAL A 83 -3.87 -9.95 9.58
C VAL A 83 -3.62 -11.25 10.34
N ILE A 84 -2.87 -11.18 11.44
CA ILE A 84 -2.50 -12.33 12.26
C ILE A 84 -3.19 -12.21 13.63
N TYR A 85 -4.03 -13.19 13.96
CA TYR A 85 -4.78 -13.23 15.21
C TYR A 85 -4.22 -14.24 16.21
N LYS A 86 -4.53 -14.07 17.50
CA LYS A 86 -4.23 -15.09 18.53
C LYS A 86 -5.20 -16.28 18.47
N SER A 87 -6.48 -16.00 18.23
CA SER A 87 -7.54 -16.99 18.17
C SER A 87 -7.80 -17.43 16.72
N LYS A 88 -8.12 -18.70 16.52
CA LYS A 88 -8.61 -19.24 15.24
C LYS A 88 -9.97 -18.65 14.81
N LYS A 89 -10.76 -18.18 15.79
CA LYS A 89 -12.04 -17.51 15.59
C LYS A 89 -12.08 -16.24 16.44
N PRO A 90 -11.47 -15.14 15.99
CA PRO A 90 -11.50 -13.87 16.71
C PRO A 90 -12.94 -13.34 16.77
N GLN A 91 -13.46 -13.13 17.98
CA GLN A 91 -14.87 -12.74 18.19
C GLN A 91 -15.23 -11.42 17.50
N CYS A 92 -14.29 -10.47 17.39
CA CYS A 92 -14.50 -9.20 16.67
C CYS A 92 -14.81 -9.34 15.17
N PHE A 93 -14.62 -10.53 14.60
CA PHE A 93 -14.87 -10.81 13.18
C PHE A 93 -15.93 -11.88 12.93
N ILE A 94 -16.35 -12.64 13.96
CA ILE A 94 -17.46 -13.60 13.82
C ILE A 94 -18.76 -12.84 13.48
N SER A 95 -18.99 -11.68 14.12
CA SER A 95 -20.14 -10.82 13.80
C SER A 95 -19.97 -10.02 12.50
N ASN A 96 -18.74 -9.92 11.96
CA ASN A 96 -18.36 -9.01 10.88
C ASN A 96 -17.73 -9.75 9.67
N GLU A 97 -18.00 -11.04 9.50
CA GLU A 97 -17.35 -11.87 8.47
C GLU A 97 -17.53 -11.30 7.05
N HIS A 98 -18.71 -10.72 6.77
CA HIS A 98 -19.01 -10.05 5.51
C HIS A 98 -18.14 -8.81 5.26
N ILE A 99 -17.77 -8.06 6.32
CA ILE A 99 -16.92 -6.86 6.23
C ILE A 99 -15.49 -7.26 5.87
N ILE A 100 -14.96 -8.32 6.49
CA ILE A 100 -13.62 -8.83 6.14
C ILE A 100 -13.56 -9.30 4.69
N LYS A 101 -14.57 -10.06 4.24
CA LYS A 101 -14.63 -10.53 2.84
C LYS A 101 -14.65 -9.37 1.84
N ASN A 102 -15.36 -8.28 2.17
CA ASN A 102 -15.45 -7.10 1.32
C ASN A 102 -14.18 -6.23 1.30
N LEU A 103 -13.33 -6.32 2.32
CA LEU A 103 -12.10 -5.51 2.43
C LEU A 103 -10.88 -6.13 1.74
N ASN A 104 -11.01 -7.34 1.17
CA ASN A 104 -9.91 -8.09 0.55
C ASN A 104 -8.70 -8.19 1.50
N ILE A 105 -8.89 -8.85 2.64
CA ILE A 105 -7.89 -9.00 3.69
C ILE A 105 -7.60 -10.49 3.89
N ASP A 106 -6.32 -10.86 3.79
CA ASP A 106 -5.86 -12.18 4.15
C ASP A 106 -5.76 -12.31 5.67
N ASN A 107 -6.02 -13.51 6.20
CA ASN A 107 -5.88 -13.74 7.63
C ASN A 107 -5.30 -15.11 7.99
N THR A 108 -4.65 -15.14 9.15
CA THR A 108 -4.17 -16.38 9.78
C THR A 108 -4.19 -16.25 11.30
N SER A 109 -4.02 -17.36 12.00
CA SER A 109 -4.00 -17.38 13.47
C SER A 109 -2.78 -18.11 14.02
N GLN A 110 -2.14 -17.52 15.03
CA GLN A 110 -1.14 -18.19 15.86
C GLN A 110 -1.14 -17.64 17.29
N ASN A 111 -0.80 -18.48 18.26
CA ASN A 111 -0.88 -18.16 19.70
C ASN A 111 -0.16 -16.85 20.09
N LYS A 112 0.94 -16.52 19.41
CA LYS A 112 1.72 -15.32 19.72
C LYS A 112 1.28 -14.08 18.91
N ALA A 113 0.51 -14.24 17.83
CA ALA A 113 0.03 -13.17 16.94
C ALA A 113 1.09 -12.16 16.43
N TRP A 114 2.29 -12.64 16.10
CA TRP A 114 3.35 -11.86 15.44
C TRP A 114 3.67 -12.44 14.05
N MET A 115 4.42 -11.71 13.23
CA MET A 115 4.87 -12.23 11.94
C MET A 115 5.95 -13.29 12.14
N THR A 116 5.88 -14.43 11.44
CA THR A 116 6.98 -15.40 11.38
C THR A 116 7.44 -15.57 9.95
N THR A 117 8.68 -16.05 9.74
CA THR A 117 9.25 -16.29 8.41
C THR A 117 8.35 -17.19 7.57
N THR A 118 7.79 -18.24 8.15
CA THR A 118 6.88 -19.17 7.45
C THR A 118 5.58 -18.49 7.03
N ILE A 119 4.99 -17.67 7.90
CA ILE A 119 3.75 -16.93 7.59
C ILE A 119 4.00 -15.92 6.46
N PHE A 120 5.11 -15.18 6.55
CA PHE A 120 5.48 -14.20 5.54
C PHE A 120 5.74 -14.84 4.17
N LEU A 121 6.53 -15.92 4.13
CA LEU A 121 6.85 -16.62 2.88
C LEU A 121 5.61 -17.23 2.23
N ASN A 122 4.71 -17.84 3.02
CA ASN A 122 3.47 -18.40 2.49
C ASN A 122 2.56 -17.31 1.89
N TRP A 123 2.39 -16.19 2.60
CA TRP A 123 1.59 -15.07 2.11
C TRP A 123 2.19 -14.48 0.83
N LEU A 124 3.50 -14.21 0.82
CA LEU A 124 4.20 -13.67 -0.35
C LEU A 124 4.14 -14.61 -1.57
N GLN A 125 4.24 -15.93 -1.36
CA GLN A 125 4.09 -16.91 -2.43
C GLN A 125 2.67 -16.96 -3.00
N ASN A 126 1.63 -16.70 -2.19
CA ASN A 126 0.25 -16.64 -2.66
C ASN A 126 0.00 -15.37 -3.49
N GLU A 127 0.52 -14.23 -3.05
CA GLU A 127 0.42 -12.96 -3.80
C GLU A 127 1.16 -13.05 -5.15
N ASN A 128 2.31 -13.73 -5.21
CA ASN A 128 3.10 -13.90 -6.45
C ASN A 128 2.52 -14.93 -7.44
N LYS A 129 1.45 -15.65 -7.08
CA LYS A 129 0.76 -16.62 -7.97
C LYS A 129 -0.40 -16.00 -8.75
N GLN A 130 -0.82 -14.77 -8.40
CA GLN A 130 -1.82 -14.00 -9.14
C GLN A 130 -1.17 -13.26 -10.32
#